data_AF-A0A354B374-F1
#
_entry.id   AF-A0A354B374-F1
#
_cell.length_a   1.000
_cell.length_b   1.000
_cell.length_c   1.000
_cell.angle_alpha   90.00
_cell.angle_beta   90.00
_cell.angle_gamma   90.00
#
_symmetry.space_group_name_H-M   'P 1'
#
loop_
_entity.id
_entity.type
_entity.pdbx_description
1 polymer ?
#
loop_
_entity_poly.entity_id
_entity_poly.type
_entity_poly.pdbx_seq_one_letter_code
_entity_poly.pdbx_strand_id
1 'polypeptide(L)'
;LSGAAGNDSLFGLDGNDSLSGGDGDDYLDGGFGFDTINGGNGNDTTSYAFYSGPIVANLTTGVVSFPGNSTLTDTLISIENLIATNGNDSVTGNSSA
;
A
#
# COMPACT_ATOMS: atom_id res chain seq x y z
N LEU A 1 9.19 -9.43 -1.56
CA LEU A 1 10.28 -8.50 -1.87
C LEU A 1 10.71 -7.79 -0.58
N SER A 2 12.01 -7.51 -0.40
CA SER A 2 12.52 -6.84 0.81
C SER A 2 13.56 -5.78 0.42
N GLY A 3 13.43 -4.55 0.93
CA GLY A 3 14.35 -3.42 0.70
C GLY A 3 15.54 -3.40 1.66
N ALA A 4 15.28 -3.75 2.92
CA ALA A 4 16.24 -3.80 4.03
C ALA A 4 16.56 -2.43 4.64
N ALA A 5 17.62 -1.75 4.22
CA ALA A 5 18.00 -0.47 4.82
C ALA A 5 18.30 0.57 3.74
N GLY A 6 17.84 1.79 3.94
CA GLY A 6 17.83 2.85 2.94
C GLY A 6 16.42 3.10 2.42
N ASN A 7 16.29 4.11 1.57
CA ASN A 7 15.01 4.46 0.94
C ASN A 7 14.87 3.65 -0.35
N ASP A 8 13.99 2.66 -0.33
CA ASP A 8 13.82 1.70 -1.41
C ASP A 8 12.54 1.96 -2.23
N SER A 9 12.50 1.37 -3.42
CA SER A 9 11.31 1.35 -4.28
C SER A 9 11.01 -0.07 -4.69
N LEU A 10 9.90 -0.60 -4.18
CA LEU A 10 9.47 -1.99 -4.32
C LEU A 10 8.22 -2.07 -5.18
N PHE A 11 8.21 -3.00 -6.14
CA PHE A 11 7.09 -3.23 -7.07
C PHE A 11 6.76 -4.73 -7.13
N GLY A 12 5.56 -5.12 -6.70
CA GLY A 12 5.06 -6.51 -6.73
C GLY A 12 4.56 -6.93 -8.13
N LEU A 13 3.93 -6.00 -8.85
CA LEU A 13 3.34 -6.18 -10.18
C LEU A 13 2.06 -7.05 -10.14
N ASP A 14 1.97 -8.11 -10.93
CA ASP A 14 0.80 -8.99 -10.93
C ASP A 14 1.05 -10.16 -9.99
N GLY A 15 0.13 -10.45 -9.08
CA GLY A 15 0.21 -11.58 -8.17
C GLY A 15 -0.18 -11.22 -6.74
N ASN A 16 -0.10 -12.21 -5.85
CA ASN A 16 -0.25 -11.96 -4.43
C ASN A 16 1.15 -11.78 -3.85
N ASP A 17 1.51 -10.54 -3.51
CA ASP A 17 2.86 -10.19 -3.13
C ASP A 17 2.98 -9.88 -1.64
N SER A 18 4.20 -10.06 -1.14
CA SER A 18 4.58 -9.63 0.21
C SER A 18 5.79 -8.72 0.10
N LEU A 19 5.59 -7.43 0.40
CA LEU A 19 6.60 -6.39 0.35
C LEU A 19 6.98 -5.96 1.77
N SER A 20 8.27 -5.77 2.00
CA SER A 20 8.83 -5.22 3.24
C SER A 20 9.84 -4.13 2.87
N GLY A 21 9.60 -2.89 3.29
CA GLY A 21 10.53 -1.78 3.06
C GLY A 21 11.77 -1.93 3.92
N GLY A 22 11.59 -1.86 5.24
CA GLY A 22 12.66 -2.06 6.21
C GLY A 22 12.95 -0.78 6.98
N ASP A 23 14.20 -0.35 7.03
CA ASP A 23 14.58 0.95 7.60
C ASP A 23 14.75 1.99 6.48
N GLY A 24 14.02 3.10 6.52
CA GLY A 24 14.11 4.16 5.51
C GLY A 24 12.73 4.69 5.13
N ASP A 25 12.69 5.73 4.29
CA ASP A 25 11.43 6.21 3.73
C ASP A 25 11.18 5.50 2.40
N ASP A 26 10.33 4.47 2.41
CA ASP A 26 10.17 3.54 1.30
C ASP A 26 8.96 3.87 0.42
N TYR A 27 9.06 3.49 -0.86
CA TYR A 27 7.95 3.49 -1.81
C TYR A 27 7.57 2.04 -2.15
N LEU A 28 6.34 1.63 -1.87
CA LEU A 28 5.88 0.25 -2.03
C LEU A 28 4.59 0.16 -2.86
N ASP A 29 4.68 -0.45 -4.04
CA ASP A 29 3.56 -0.71 -4.94
C ASP A 29 3.34 -2.22 -5.03
N GLY A 30 2.23 -2.71 -4.45
CA GLY A 30 1.88 -4.13 -4.50
C GLY A 30 1.49 -4.57 -5.92
N GLY A 31 0.79 -3.70 -6.65
CA GLY A 31 0.20 -3.99 -7.94
C GLY A 31 -1.11 -4.78 -7.83
N PHE A 32 -1.38 -5.66 -8.78
CA PHE A 32 -2.65 -6.40 -8.85
C PHE A 32 -2.59 -7.70 -8.05
N GLY A 33 -3.42 -7.82 -7.03
CA GLY A 33 -3.71 -9.10 -6.39
C GLY A 33 -4.10 -8.92 -4.93
N PHE A 34 -3.69 -9.86 -4.09
CA PHE A 34 -3.83 -9.76 -2.63
C PHE A 34 -2.46 -9.55 -2.02
N ASP A 35 -2.18 -8.30 -1.65
CA ASP A 35 -0.85 -7.91 -1.23
C ASP A 35 -0.76 -7.68 0.27
N THR A 36 0.40 -7.97 0.81
CA THR A 36 0.81 -7.56 2.15
C THR A 36 1.97 -6.60 2.02
N ILE A 37 1.74 -5.33 2.35
CA ILE A 37 2.71 -4.26 2.20
C ILE A 37 3.09 -3.77 3.60
N ASN A 38 4.34 -3.98 3.98
CA ASN A 38 4.91 -3.51 5.24
C ASN A 38 5.96 -2.44 4.93
N GLY A 39 5.72 -1.19 5.34
CA GLY A 39 6.70 -0.11 5.18
C GLY A 39 7.91 -0.36 6.06
N GLY A 40 7.70 -0.37 7.37
CA GLY A 40 8.73 -0.70 8.35
C GLY A 40 8.99 0.48 9.27
N ASN A 41 10.25 0.89 9.39
CA ASN A 41 10.67 2.07 10.13
C ASN A 41 10.93 3.21 9.15
N GLY A 42 10.25 4.34 9.32
CA GLY A 42 10.44 5.51 8.48
C GLY A 42 9.09 6.11 8.15
N ASN A 43 9.06 6.95 7.11
CA ASN A 43 7.85 7.54 6.59
C ASN A 43 7.53 6.94 5.21
N ASP A 44 6.72 5.88 5.23
CA ASP A 44 6.56 5.01 4.07
C ASP A 44 5.34 5.40 3.22
N THR A 45 5.46 5.17 1.91
CA THR A 45 4.43 5.49 0.93
C THR A 45 4.02 4.25 0.16
N THR A 46 2.73 3.94 0.15
CA THR A 46 2.17 2.97 -0.79
C THR A 46 1.38 3.66 -1.91
N SER A 47 1.31 3.04 -3.08
CA SER A 47 0.63 3.60 -4.25
C SER A 47 -0.35 2.64 -4.86
N TYR A 48 -1.53 3.17 -5.18
CA TYR A 48 -2.61 2.49 -5.90
C TYR A 48 -2.88 3.16 -7.26
N ALA A 49 -2.01 4.06 -7.70
CA ALA A 49 -2.18 4.83 -8.93
C ALA A 49 -2.29 3.95 -10.20
N PHE A 50 -1.90 2.67 -10.13
CA PHE A 50 -2.06 1.69 -11.21
C PHE A 50 -3.53 1.31 -11.46
N TYR A 51 -4.39 1.40 -10.42
CA TYR A 51 -5.79 0.97 -10.52
C TYR A 51 -6.68 2.09 -11.06
N SER A 52 -7.59 1.74 -11.97
CA SER A 52 -8.48 2.72 -12.63
C SER A 52 -9.82 2.94 -11.90
N GLY A 53 -10.19 2.06 -10.98
CA GLY A 53 -11.43 2.15 -10.21
C GLY A 53 -11.20 2.85 -8.86
N PRO A 54 -12.27 3.14 -8.10
CA PRO A 54 -12.12 3.68 -6.75
C PRO A 54 -11.52 2.65 -5.79
N ILE A 55 -10.87 3.11 -4.73
CA ILE A 55 -10.49 2.31 -3.57
C ILE A 55 -11.17 2.83 -2.29
N VAL A 56 -11.30 1.93 -1.31
CA VAL A 56 -11.59 2.29 0.08
C VAL A 56 -10.40 1.86 0.91
N ALA A 57 -9.59 2.84 1.32
CA ALA A 57 -8.38 2.66 2.09
C ALA A 57 -8.56 3.16 3.52
N ASN A 58 -8.02 2.41 4.48
CA ASN A 58 -8.00 2.81 5.87
C ASN A 58 -6.64 2.44 6.49
N LEU A 59 -5.80 3.45 6.71
CA LEU A 59 -4.47 3.31 7.28
C LEU A 59 -4.50 3.04 8.80
N THR A 60 -5.65 3.23 9.46
CA THR A 60 -5.82 2.85 10.86
C THR A 60 -6.09 1.35 11.01
N THR A 61 -6.89 0.76 10.11
CA THR A 61 -7.12 -0.70 10.08
C THR A 61 -6.08 -1.46 9.27
N GLY A 62 -5.29 -0.76 8.45
CA GLY A 62 -4.31 -1.36 7.55
C GLY A 62 -4.96 -2.14 6.41
N VAL A 63 -6.09 -1.68 5.88
CA VAL A 63 -6.82 -2.39 4.83
C VAL A 63 -7.14 -1.47 3.67
N VAL A 64 -6.88 -1.94 2.46
CA VAL A 64 -7.38 -1.34 1.21
C VAL A 64 -8.28 -2.34 0.52
N SER A 65 -9.42 -1.88 0.02
CA SER A 65 -10.39 -2.70 -0.70
C SER A 65 -10.80 -2.04 -2.01
N PHE A 66 -11.21 -2.88 -2.96
CA PHE A 66 -11.57 -2.46 -4.31
C PHE A 66 -13.07 -2.66 -4.54
N PRO A 67 -13.92 -1.63 -4.37
CA PRO A 67 -15.35 -1.71 -4.67
C PRO A 67 -15.62 -2.25 -6.08
N GLY A 68 -16.51 -3.24 -6.17
CA GLY A 68 -16.80 -3.96 -7.42
C GLY A 68 -15.93 -5.21 -7.62
N ASN A 69 -14.90 -5.39 -6.81
CA ASN A 69 -14.12 -6.62 -6.69
C ASN A 69 -13.94 -6.98 -5.21
N SER A 70 -15.07 -7.26 -4.55
CA SER A 70 -15.21 -7.33 -3.08
C SER A 70 -14.35 -8.39 -2.37
N THR A 71 -13.67 -9.25 -3.12
CA THR A 71 -12.71 -10.21 -2.58
C THR A 71 -11.30 -9.67 -2.54
N LEU A 72 -10.90 -8.77 -3.45
CA LEU A 72 -9.55 -8.20 -3.42
C LEU A 72 -9.42 -7.20 -2.27
N THR A 73 -8.47 -7.48 -1.39
CA THR A 73 -8.09 -6.58 -0.30
C THR A 73 -6.61 -6.71 -0.05
N ASP A 74 -5.97 -5.57 0.16
CA ASP A 74 -4.57 -5.51 0.54
C ASP A 74 -4.44 -5.17 2.02
N THR A 75 -3.38 -5.69 2.62
CA THR A 75 -3.01 -5.44 4.02
C THR A 75 -1.83 -4.48 4.07
N LEU A 76 -2.00 -3.37 4.79
CA LEU A 76 -0.98 -2.36 5.01
C LEU A 76 -0.50 -2.42 6.47
N ILE A 77 0.81 -2.41 6.65
CA ILE A 77 1.48 -2.43 7.96
C ILE A 77 2.52 -1.31 7.96
N SER A 78 2.54 -0.46 8.97
CA SER A 78 3.47 0.67 9.08
C SER A 78 3.54 1.50 7.80
N ILE A 79 2.41 2.09 7.40
CA ILE A 79 2.30 2.97 6.22
C ILE A 79 1.67 4.28 6.66
N GLU A 80 2.33 5.38 6.33
CA GLU A 80 1.96 6.74 6.71
C GLU A 80 1.31 7.48 5.52
N ASN A 81 1.77 7.20 4.29
CA ASN A 81 1.26 7.84 3.08
C ASN A 81 0.64 6.83 2.12
N LEU A 82 -0.46 7.26 1.49
CA LEU A 82 -1.11 6.51 0.43
C LEU A 82 -1.38 7.41 -0.76
N ILE A 83 -0.88 7.01 -1.92
CA ILE A 83 -1.25 7.59 -3.21
C ILE A 83 -2.46 6.83 -3.72
N ALA A 84 -3.61 7.50 -3.77
CA ALA A 84 -4.86 6.91 -4.20
C ALA A 84 -4.95 6.82 -5.74
N THR A 85 -6.12 6.47 -6.25
CA THR A 85 -6.35 6.28 -7.67
C THR A 85 -6.81 7.58 -8.34
N ASN A 86 -7.15 7.51 -9.63
CA ASN A 86 -7.87 8.59 -10.31
C ASN A 86 -9.39 8.51 -10.13
N GLY A 87 -9.88 7.55 -9.36
CA GLY A 87 -11.28 7.29 -9.07
C GLY A 87 -11.83 8.10 -7.91
N ASN A 88 -13.06 7.79 -7.52
CA ASN A 88 -13.71 8.39 -6.35
C ASN A 88 -13.31 7.61 -5.10
N ASP A 89 -12.14 7.93 -4.56
CA ASP A 89 -11.55 7.20 -3.44
C ASP A 89 -12.11 7.64 -2.09
N SER A 90 -12.11 6.71 -1.14
CA SER A 90 -12.32 6.99 0.28
C SER A 90 -11.06 6.59 1.04
N VAL A 91 -10.36 7.57 1.62
CA VAL A 91 -9.11 7.32 2.36
C VAL A 91 -9.29 7.81 3.79
N THR A 92 -9.15 6.88 4.74
CA THR A 92 -9.03 7.17 6.17
C THR A 92 -7.56 7.10 6.54
N GLY A 93 -6.96 8.23 6.89
CA GLY A 93 -5.59 8.27 7.41
C GLY A 93 -5.48 7.68 8.82
N ASN A 94 -4.25 7.56 9.31
CA ASN A 94 -3.95 7.37 10.71
C ASN A 94 -3.22 8.63 11.24
N SER A 95 -3.02 8.73 12.55
CA SER A 95 -2.24 9.83 13.14
C SER A 95 -0.74 9.52 13.23
N SER A 96 -0.30 8.40 12.62
CA SER A 96 1.10 8.03 12.55
C SER A 96 1.71 8.79 11.38
N ALA A 97 2.73 9.59 11.68
CA ALA A 97 3.56 10.30 10.71
C ALA A 97 4.99 10.27 11.22
#